data_AF-A0A355L473-F1
#
_entry.id   AF-A0A355L473-F1
#
_cell.length_a   1.000
_cell.length_b   1.000
_cell.length_c   1.000
_cell.angle_alpha   90.00
_cell.angle_beta   90.00
_cell.angle_gamma   90.00
#
_symmetry.space_group_name_H-M   'P 1'
#
loop_
_entity.id
_entity.type
_entity.pdbx_description
1 polymer ?
#
loop_
_entity_poly.entity_id
_entity_poly.type
_entity_poly.pdbx_seq_one_letter_code
_entity_poly.pdbx_strand_id
1 'polypeptide(L)'
;MVDFEQWEGFEGSLWKEEVNVRDFIQKNYTVYDGDESFLAGPTDATNKLWGILQGLQKEERAKGGVLDMETKVVSGITSYGPGYISEADKDLEKVVGLQTDKPLKRAFMPFGGIKMAEQACSTYGYEPDPELHKIFTEYCKTHNQGVFDAYTPEMLKARHNKIITGLPDTYGRGRIVGDYRRVA
;
A
#
# COMPACT_ATOMS: atom_id res chain seq x y z
N MET A 1 -25.26 26.69 6.90
CA MET A 1 -24.38 26.14 5.84
C MET A 1 -22.99 26.16 6.42
N VAL A 2 -22.26 25.03 6.40
CA VAL A 2 -20.88 25.00 6.88
C VAL A 2 -20.04 25.69 5.82
N ASP A 3 -19.29 26.71 6.21
CA ASP A 3 -18.47 27.50 5.30
C ASP A 3 -17.02 27.42 5.79
N PHE A 4 -16.20 26.68 5.03
CA PHE A 4 -14.79 26.50 5.31
C PHE A 4 -13.99 27.38 4.37
N GLU A 5 -12.93 28.01 4.86
CA GLU A 5 -12.00 28.81 4.04
C GLU A 5 -11.43 27.98 2.87
N GLN A 6 -11.20 26.68 3.10
CA GLN A 6 -10.72 25.74 2.08
C GLN A 6 -11.72 25.52 0.92
N TRP A 7 -12.98 25.95 1.08
CA TRP A 7 -14.05 25.80 0.08
C TRP A 7 -14.32 27.08 -0.73
N GLU A 8 -13.60 28.16 -0.45
CA GLU A 8 -13.76 29.43 -1.15
C GLU A 8 -13.51 29.27 -2.66
N GLY A 9 -14.37 29.90 -3.47
CA GLY A 9 -14.30 29.83 -4.93
C GLY A 9 -14.91 28.57 -5.55
N PHE A 10 -15.24 27.54 -4.77
CA PHE A 10 -15.92 26.35 -5.29
C PHE A 10 -17.45 26.52 -5.36
N GLU A 11 -17.98 26.17 -6.53
CA GLU A 11 -19.39 26.14 -6.86
C GLU A 11 -20.11 24.90 -6.28
N GLY A 12 -21.42 25.03 -6.10
CA GLY A 12 -22.30 23.97 -5.63
C GLY A 12 -22.57 24.01 -4.11
N SER A 13 -23.70 23.42 -3.72
CA SER A 13 -24.16 23.36 -2.34
C SER A 13 -24.35 21.93 -1.83
N LEU A 14 -24.71 20.98 -2.71
CA LEU A 14 -25.02 19.60 -2.29
C LEU A 14 -23.80 18.88 -1.69
N TRP A 15 -22.64 18.94 -2.36
CA TRP A 15 -21.41 18.34 -1.83
C TRP A 15 -20.91 18.96 -0.51
N LYS A 16 -21.39 20.16 -0.15
CA LYS A 16 -21.10 20.82 1.14
C LYS A 16 -21.98 20.28 2.27
N GLU A 17 -23.09 19.63 1.94
CA GLU A 17 -24.09 19.10 2.88
C GLU A 17 -24.00 17.57 3.03
N GLU A 18 -23.50 16.86 2.01
CA GLU A 18 -23.29 15.41 2.01
C GLU A 18 -21.98 14.98 1.34
N VAL A 19 -21.53 13.75 1.62
CA VAL A 19 -20.32 13.20 0.99
C VAL A 19 -20.58 12.87 -0.48
N ASN A 20 -20.36 13.85 -1.34
CA ASN A 20 -20.65 13.76 -2.78
C ASN A 20 -19.51 14.33 -3.63
N VAL A 21 -18.39 13.60 -3.66
CA VAL A 21 -17.20 13.93 -4.48
C VAL A 21 -17.53 14.06 -5.96
N ARG A 22 -18.56 13.34 -6.45
CA ARG A 22 -18.99 13.44 -7.85
C ARG A 22 -19.60 14.81 -8.14
N ASP A 23 -20.52 15.28 -7.31
CA ASP A 23 -21.12 16.61 -7.46
C ASP A 23 -20.06 17.71 -7.37
N PHE A 24 -19.14 17.61 -6.39
CA PHE A 24 -17.99 18.52 -6.29
C PHE A 24 -17.21 18.61 -7.60
N ILE A 25 -16.79 17.47 -8.15
CA ILE A 25 -16.02 17.43 -9.40
C ILE A 25 -16.84 18.03 -10.54
N GLN A 26 -18.09 17.60 -10.76
CA GLN A 26 -18.91 18.06 -11.87
C GLN A 26 -19.16 19.57 -11.85
N LYS A 27 -19.18 20.19 -10.67
CA LYS A 27 -19.36 21.63 -10.51
C LYS A 27 -18.07 22.44 -10.66
N ASN A 28 -16.91 21.86 -10.41
CA ASN A 28 -15.67 22.63 -10.21
C ASN A 28 -14.51 22.28 -11.13
N TYR A 29 -14.58 21.18 -11.89
CA TYR A 29 -13.51 20.87 -12.85
C TYR A 29 -13.60 21.76 -14.09
N THR A 30 -12.44 22.15 -14.60
CA THR A 30 -12.33 22.83 -15.91
C THR A 30 -11.98 21.79 -16.96
N VAL A 31 -12.81 21.67 -18.00
CA VAL A 31 -12.49 20.83 -19.17
C VAL A 31 -11.26 21.40 -19.86
N TYR A 32 -10.31 20.54 -20.21
CA TYR A 32 -9.13 20.91 -20.96
C TYR A 32 -9.08 20.13 -22.27
N ASP A 33 -9.27 20.83 -23.39
CA ASP A 33 -9.27 20.27 -24.75
C ASP A 33 -8.03 20.70 -25.57
N GLY A 34 -6.96 21.13 -24.89
CA GLY A 34 -5.68 21.53 -25.50
C GLY A 34 -4.69 20.38 -25.69
N ASP A 35 -3.40 20.69 -25.78
CA ASP A 35 -2.30 19.73 -26.01
C ASP A 35 -1.25 19.74 -24.87
N GLU A 36 -0.18 18.96 -25.00
CA GLU A 36 0.87 18.84 -23.98
C GLU A 36 1.84 20.03 -23.91
N SER A 37 1.67 21.08 -24.70
CA SER A 37 2.64 22.18 -24.81
C SER A 37 2.86 22.97 -23.51
N PHE A 38 1.90 22.91 -22.56
CA PHE A 38 2.01 23.55 -21.24
C PHE A 38 2.76 22.71 -20.20
N LEU A 39 3.10 21.45 -20.50
CA LEU A 39 3.73 20.56 -19.53
C LEU A 39 5.11 21.07 -19.11
N ALA A 40 5.32 21.19 -17.80
CA ALA A 40 6.61 21.49 -17.22
C ALA A 40 7.46 20.23 -17.05
N GLY A 41 8.78 20.38 -17.18
CA GLY A 41 9.74 19.32 -16.88
C GLY A 41 9.92 19.07 -15.37
N PRO A 42 10.67 18.02 -14.99
CA PRO A 42 10.97 17.73 -13.59
C PRO A 42 11.83 18.82 -12.96
N THR A 43 11.61 19.07 -11.67
CA THR A 43 12.47 19.97 -10.88
C THR A 43 13.79 19.28 -10.52
N ASP A 44 14.80 20.06 -10.12
CA ASP A 44 16.06 19.50 -9.61
C ASP A 44 15.85 18.61 -8.37
N ALA A 45 14.91 18.99 -7.49
CA ALA A 45 14.51 18.17 -6.35
C ALA A 45 13.94 16.81 -6.81
N THR A 46 13.06 16.81 -7.81
CA THR A 46 12.51 15.58 -8.42
C THR A 46 13.62 14.70 -8.98
N ASN A 47 14.53 15.27 -9.78
CA ASN A 47 15.64 14.51 -10.37
C ASN A 47 16.58 13.92 -9.31
N LYS A 48 16.87 14.68 -8.24
CA LYS A 48 17.72 14.22 -7.14
C LYS A 48 17.08 13.07 -6.37
N LEU A 49 15.84 13.24 -5.91
CA LEU A 49 15.11 12.22 -5.16
C LEU A 49 14.91 10.95 -5.98
N TRP A 50 14.57 11.09 -7.26
CA TRP A 50 14.43 9.97 -8.18
C TRP A 50 15.76 9.24 -8.40
N GLY A 51 16.87 9.98 -8.54
CA GLY A 51 18.21 9.39 -8.66
C GLY A 51 18.61 8.55 -7.44
N ILE A 52 18.28 8.99 -6.22
CA ILE A 52 18.50 8.22 -4.98
C ILE A 52 17.68 6.93 -5.02
N LEU A 53 16.38 7.03 -5.31
CA LEU A 53 15.49 5.87 -5.37
C LEU A 53 15.93 4.85 -6.44
N GLN A 54 16.38 5.32 -7.60
CA GLN A 54 16.94 4.45 -8.65
C GLN A 54 18.20 3.72 -8.19
N GLY A 55 19.02 4.35 -7.32
CA GLY A 55 20.13 3.68 -6.64
C GLY A 55 19.66 2.51 -5.78
N LEU A 56 18.68 2.76 -4.92
CA LEU A 56 18.08 1.73 -4.06
C LEU A 56 17.41 0.60 -4.86
N GLN A 57 16.78 0.90 -5.99
CA GLN A 57 16.21 -0.10 -6.89
C GLN A 57 17.28 -0.96 -7.56
N LYS A 58 18.46 -0.39 -7.88
CA LYS A 58 19.59 -1.18 -8.39
C LYS A 58 20.10 -2.14 -7.32
N GLU A 59 20.18 -1.70 -6.07
CA GLU A 59 20.53 -2.55 -4.93
C GLU A 59 19.49 -3.65 -4.69
N GLU A 60 18.19 -3.31 -4.71
CA GLU A 60 17.09 -4.26 -4.59
C GLU A 60 17.22 -5.37 -5.64
N ARG A 61 17.44 -4.99 -6.90
CA ARG A 61 17.63 -5.93 -8.00
C ARG A 61 18.89 -6.79 -7.80
N ALA A 62 19.99 -6.20 -7.33
CA ALA A 62 21.22 -6.94 -7.03
C ALA A 62 21.03 -7.94 -5.88
N LYS A 63 20.13 -7.66 -4.94
CA LYS A 63 19.71 -8.56 -3.84
C LYS A 63 18.65 -9.61 -4.23
N GLY A 64 18.31 -9.73 -5.51
CA GLY A 64 17.31 -10.70 -5.96
C GLY A 64 15.86 -10.24 -5.82
N GLY A 65 15.62 -8.94 -5.71
CA GLY A 65 14.29 -8.32 -5.82
C GLY A 65 13.66 -7.86 -4.52
N VAL A 66 14.36 -7.92 -3.38
CA VAL A 66 13.92 -7.36 -2.10
C VAL A 66 15.08 -6.63 -1.42
N LEU A 67 14.90 -5.33 -1.14
CA LEU A 67 15.95 -4.53 -0.51
C LEU A 67 16.08 -4.82 0.99
N ASP A 68 14.93 -4.84 1.67
CA ASP A 68 14.77 -5.04 3.11
C ASP A 68 13.35 -5.57 3.43
N MET A 69 13.21 -6.31 4.53
CA MET A 69 11.93 -6.84 5.02
C MET A 69 11.77 -6.60 6.51
N GLU A 70 10.56 -6.25 6.91
CA GLU A 70 10.18 -6.25 8.32
C GLU A 70 10.09 -7.69 8.85
N THR A 71 10.59 -7.89 10.07
CA THR A 71 10.66 -9.20 10.74
C THR A 71 10.08 -9.18 12.16
N LYS A 72 9.83 -8.00 12.73
CA LYS A 72 9.44 -7.83 14.14
C LYS A 72 8.12 -7.09 14.32
N VAL A 73 7.79 -6.20 13.38
CA VAL A 73 6.61 -5.33 13.50
C VAL A 73 5.48 -5.81 12.59
N VAL A 74 4.30 -6.04 13.17
CA VAL A 74 3.07 -6.26 12.40
C VAL A 74 2.62 -4.95 11.77
N SER A 75 2.47 -4.94 10.44
CA SER A 75 2.03 -3.75 9.70
C SER A 75 0.60 -3.35 10.07
N GLY A 76 0.41 -2.05 10.26
CA GLY A 76 -0.86 -1.38 10.54
C GLY A 76 -0.74 0.11 10.19
N ILE A 77 -1.83 0.86 10.32
CA ILE A 77 -1.89 2.28 9.90
C ILE A 77 -0.85 3.14 10.66
N THR A 78 -0.61 2.83 11.93
CA THR A 78 0.28 3.60 12.83
C THR A 78 1.46 2.77 13.36
N SER A 79 1.79 1.65 12.71
CA SER A 79 2.83 0.73 13.21
C SER A 79 4.26 1.23 13.01
N TYR A 80 4.48 2.11 12.04
CA TYR A 80 5.79 2.67 11.73
C TYR A 80 5.82 4.17 12.01
N GLY A 81 7.00 4.68 12.33
CA GLY A 81 7.26 6.12 12.31
C GLY A 81 7.32 6.66 10.87
N PRO A 82 7.49 7.99 10.71
CA PRO A 82 7.69 8.58 9.39
C PRO A 82 8.98 8.02 8.75
N GLY A 83 8.93 7.81 7.44
CA GLY A 83 10.08 7.46 6.61
C GLY A 83 10.19 8.41 5.42
N TYR A 84 11.42 8.63 4.96
CA TYR A 84 11.76 9.52 3.85
C TYR A 84 12.66 8.80 2.85
N ILE A 85 12.73 9.28 1.60
CA ILE A 85 13.62 8.68 0.58
C ILE A 85 15.09 8.75 1.04
N SER A 86 15.45 9.85 1.69
CA SER A 86 16.75 10.09 2.31
C SER A 86 16.57 11.11 3.42
N GLU A 87 17.08 10.82 4.62
CA GLU A 87 17.02 11.77 5.75
C GLU A 87 17.72 13.10 5.43
N ALA A 88 18.77 13.09 4.63
CA ALA A 88 19.51 14.28 4.23
C ALA A 88 18.75 15.15 3.22
N ASP A 89 17.75 14.59 2.55
CA ASP A 89 17.02 15.22 1.44
C ASP A 89 15.52 15.33 1.70
N LYS A 90 15.06 15.01 2.91
CA LYS A 90 13.63 14.97 3.25
C LYS A 90 12.90 16.29 3.00
N ASP A 91 13.59 17.43 3.15
CA ASP A 91 13.03 18.76 2.91
C ASP A 91 12.77 19.04 1.41
N LEU A 92 13.30 18.20 0.52
CA LEU A 92 13.02 18.25 -0.92
C LEU A 92 11.69 17.58 -1.27
N GLU A 93 11.15 16.71 -0.42
CA GLU A 93 9.90 16.00 -0.66
C GLU A 93 8.70 16.94 -0.48
N LYS A 94 7.92 17.15 -1.54
CA LYS A 94 6.68 17.96 -1.49
C LYS A 94 5.45 17.15 -1.09
N VAL A 95 5.46 15.86 -1.41
CA VAL A 95 4.45 14.88 -1.00
C VAL A 95 5.22 13.79 -0.28
N VAL A 96 4.89 13.55 0.97
CA VAL A 96 5.59 12.61 1.86
C VAL A 96 4.74 11.38 2.15
N GLY A 97 5.40 10.29 2.55
CA GLY A 97 4.74 9.08 3.04
C GLY A 97 5.33 7.82 2.42
N LEU A 98 5.80 6.91 3.27
CA LEU A 98 6.26 5.58 2.91
C LEU A 98 5.46 4.52 3.67
N GLN A 99 5.47 3.28 3.16
CA GLN A 99 4.74 2.17 3.79
C GLN A 99 5.37 1.73 5.12
N THR A 100 6.67 1.96 5.29
CA THR A 100 7.46 1.62 6.47
C THR A 100 8.39 2.78 6.81
N ASP A 101 9.31 2.58 7.76
CA ASP A 101 10.32 3.54 8.19
C ASP A 101 11.43 3.79 7.15
N LYS A 102 11.49 3.04 6.04
CA LYS A 102 12.56 3.14 5.02
C LYS A 102 12.04 2.95 3.60
N PRO A 103 12.69 3.56 2.59
CA PRO A 103 12.35 3.33 1.19
C PRO A 103 12.62 1.86 0.81
N LEU A 104 11.67 1.26 0.09
CA LEU A 104 11.73 -0.12 -0.42
C LEU A 104 11.87 -1.23 0.66
N LYS A 105 11.63 -0.91 1.93
CA LYS A 105 11.48 -1.93 2.99
C LYS A 105 10.05 -2.48 2.97
N ARG A 106 9.90 -3.79 2.76
CA ARG A 106 8.60 -4.46 2.70
C ARG A 106 8.06 -4.73 4.11
N ALA A 107 6.81 -4.35 4.35
CA ALA A 107 6.14 -4.56 5.63
C ALA A 107 5.73 -6.03 5.84
N PHE A 108 5.64 -6.45 7.12
CA PHE A 108 5.15 -7.77 7.50
C PHE A 108 3.62 -7.74 7.67
N MET A 109 2.88 -8.46 6.81
CA MET A 109 1.41 -8.44 6.75
C MET A 109 0.78 -9.83 7.01
N PRO A 110 0.71 -10.28 8.27
CA PRO A 110 0.35 -11.65 8.63
C PRO A 110 -1.15 -11.96 8.66
N PHE A 111 -2.03 -10.95 8.70
CA PHE A 111 -3.49 -11.16 8.78
C PHE A 111 -4.06 -11.98 7.61
N GLY A 112 -3.41 -11.92 6.43
CA GLY A 112 -3.75 -12.74 5.28
C GLY A 112 -3.38 -14.22 5.44
N GLY A 113 -2.34 -14.53 6.23
CA GLY A 113 -1.83 -15.87 6.46
C GLY A 113 -0.39 -15.86 6.96
N ILE A 114 -0.15 -16.34 8.18
CA ILE A 114 1.17 -16.32 8.84
C ILE A 114 2.21 -17.15 8.09
N LYS A 115 1.83 -18.37 7.65
CA LYS A 115 2.72 -19.25 6.89
C LYS A 115 3.25 -18.60 5.62
N MET A 116 2.42 -17.79 4.94
CA MET A 116 2.83 -17.14 3.68
C MET A 116 3.77 -15.96 3.97
N ALA A 117 3.52 -15.23 5.05
CA ALA A 117 4.39 -14.15 5.49
C ALA A 117 5.77 -14.68 5.90
N GLU A 118 5.83 -15.79 6.64
CA GLU A 118 7.08 -16.45 7.04
C GLU A 118 7.85 -17.01 5.84
N GLN A 119 7.14 -17.67 4.92
CA GLN A 119 7.75 -18.18 3.69
C GLN A 119 8.31 -17.05 2.82
N ALA A 120 7.63 -15.90 2.77
CA ALA A 120 8.14 -14.74 2.05
C ALA A 120 9.46 -14.25 2.66
N CYS A 121 9.54 -14.10 3.99
CA CYS A 121 10.79 -13.72 4.67
C CYS A 121 11.92 -14.72 4.39
N SER A 122 11.67 -16.02 4.58
CA SER A 122 12.71 -17.06 4.44
C SER A 122 13.22 -17.20 3.01
N THR A 123 12.36 -16.99 2.01
CA THR A 123 12.74 -16.98 0.58
C THR A 123 13.80 -15.93 0.26
N TYR A 124 13.79 -14.81 0.99
CA TYR A 124 14.78 -13.73 0.85
C TYR A 124 15.85 -13.72 1.95
N GLY A 125 15.97 -14.80 2.73
CA GLY A 125 17.00 -14.96 3.76
C GLY A 125 16.72 -14.22 5.07
N TYR A 126 15.46 -13.83 5.33
CA TYR A 126 15.03 -13.20 6.57
C TYR A 126 14.29 -14.20 7.46
N GLU A 127 14.44 -14.06 8.77
CA GLU A 127 13.72 -14.84 9.77
C GLU A 127 12.83 -13.89 10.60
N PRO A 128 11.49 -14.03 10.53
CA PRO A 128 10.59 -13.23 11.36
C PRO A 128 10.65 -13.68 12.82
N ASP A 129 10.32 -12.77 13.73
CA ASP A 129 10.29 -13.01 15.16
C ASP A 129 9.33 -14.18 15.48
N PRO A 130 9.79 -15.23 16.18
CA PRO A 130 8.96 -16.39 16.51
C PRO A 130 7.73 -16.04 17.36
N GLU A 131 7.73 -14.91 18.07
CA GLU A 131 6.54 -14.42 18.77
C GLU A 131 5.41 -14.10 17.79
N LEU A 132 5.72 -13.62 16.58
CA LEU A 132 4.71 -13.37 15.55
C LEU A 132 4.04 -14.66 15.10
N HIS A 133 4.78 -15.77 14.96
CA HIS A 133 4.19 -17.08 14.67
C HIS A 133 3.14 -17.40 15.73
N LYS A 134 3.55 -17.36 17.01
CA LYS A 134 2.69 -17.65 18.15
C LYS A 134 1.42 -16.80 18.15
N ILE A 135 1.56 -15.49 17.93
CA ILE A 135 0.42 -14.56 17.90
C ILE A 135 -0.58 -14.98 16.82
N PHE A 136 -0.12 -15.27 15.61
CA PHE A 136 -1.02 -15.56 14.47
C PHE A 136 -1.41 -17.04 14.32
N THR A 137 -0.97 -17.91 15.25
CA THR A 137 -1.45 -19.30 15.36
C THR A 137 -2.29 -19.54 16.61
N GLU A 138 -1.99 -18.88 17.73
CA GLU A 138 -2.66 -19.13 19.02
C GLU A 138 -3.69 -18.05 19.38
N TYR A 139 -3.42 -16.78 19.07
CA TYR A 139 -4.24 -15.66 19.55
C TYR A 139 -5.11 -15.03 18.45
N CYS A 140 -4.55 -14.85 17.26
CA CYS A 140 -5.19 -14.16 16.14
C CYS A 140 -5.26 -15.07 14.92
N LYS A 141 -6.43 -15.65 14.68
CA LYS A 141 -6.65 -16.49 13.49
C LYS A 141 -6.55 -15.65 12.21
N THR A 142 -5.80 -16.16 11.24
CA THR A 142 -5.61 -15.51 9.93
C THR A 142 -6.71 -15.86 8.92
N HIS A 143 -6.85 -15.03 7.88
CA HIS A 143 -7.74 -15.32 6.74
C HIS A 143 -7.46 -16.69 6.12
N ASN A 144 -6.18 -16.98 5.81
CA ASN A 144 -5.77 -18.27 5.26
C ASN A 144 -6.24 -19.44 6.13
N GLN A 145 -5.99 -19.41 7.44
CA GLN A 145 -6.43 -20.50 8.31
C GLN A 145 -7.95 -20.64 8.33
N GLY A 146 -8.69 -19.53 8.35
CA GLY A 146 -10.15 -19.54 8.27
C GLY A 146 -10.70 -20.19 6.99
N VAL A 147 -10.09 -19.87 5.85
CA VAL A 147 -10.48 -20.46 4.56
C VAL A 147 -10.21 -21.97 4.54
N PHE A 148 -9.03 -22.41 4.96
CA PHE A 148 -8.65 -23.82 4.89
C PHE A 148 -9.39 -24.69 5.91
N ASP A 149 -9.82 -24.15 7.06
CA ASP A 149 -10.70 -24.85 7.99
C ASP A 149 -12.09 -25.12 7.40
N ALA A 150 -12.55 -24.28 6.47
CA ALA A 150 -13.85 -24.39 5.84
C ALA A 150 -13.85 -25.14 4.49
N TYR A 151 -12.67 -25.35 3.89
CA TYR A 151 -12.54 -26.02 2.60
C TYR A 151 -12.96 -27.49 2.67
N THR A 152 -13.72 -27.92 1.67
CA THR A 152 -14.09 -29.34 1.51
C THR A 152 -12.98 -30.13 0.84
N PRO A 153 -12.95 -31.48 1.00
CA PRO A 153 -12.00 -32.33 0.28
C PRO A 153 -12.06 -32.16 -1.25
N GLU A 154 -13.24 -31.88 -1.81
CA GLU A 154 -13.42 -31.64 -3.24
C GLU A 154 -12.77 -30.32 -3.68
N MET A 155 -12.99 -29.23 -2.94
CA MET A 155 -12.36 -27.93 -3.21
C MET A 155 -10.83 -28.05 -3.18
N LEU A 156 -10.30 -28.76 -2.18
CA LEU A 156 -8.86 -29.03 -2.07
C LEU A 156 -8.34 -29.84 -3.25
N LYS A 157 -9.08 -30.85 -3.71
CA LYS A 157 -8.71 -31.67 -4.88
C LYS A 157 -8.71 -30.86 -6.18
N ALA A 158 -9.71 -29.99 -6.38
CA ALA A 158 -9.77 -29.10 -7.54
C ALA A 158 -8.56 -28.14 -7.56
N ARG A 159 -8.22 -27.56 -6.40
CA ARG A 159 -7.04 -26.68 -6.23
C ARG A 159 -5.73 -27.42 -6.50
N HIS A 160 -5.55 -28.58 -5.90
CA HIS A 160 -4.34 -29.41 -6.06
C HIS A 160 -4.11 -29.80 -7.53
N ASN A 161 -5.19 -30.14 -8.24
CA ASN A 161 -5.13 -30.52 -9.65
C ASN A 161 -5.14 -29.31 -10.60
N LYS A 162 -4.99 -28.09 -10.08
CA LYS A 162 -4.92 -26.84 -10.86
C LYS A 162 -6.15 -26.57 -11.73
N ILE A 163 -7.30 -27.15 -11.37
CA ILE A 163 -8.59 -26.91 -12.04
C ILE A 163 -9.11 -25.52 -11.67
N ILE A 164 -8.97 -25.15 -10.38
CA ILE A 164 -9.24 -23.80 -9.87
C ILE A 164 -7.99 -23.35 -9.11
N THR A 165 -7.30 -22.32 -9.62
CA THR A 165 -6.03 -21.85 -9.05
C THR A 165 -6.00 -20.32 -8.98
N GLY A 166 -5.12 -19.76 -8.14
CA GLY A 166 -5.01 -18.32 -7.94
C GLY A 166 -6.18 -17.70 -7.19
N LEU A 167 -6.89 -18.47 -6.37
CA LEU A 167 -7.91 -17.93 -5.47
C LEU A 167 -7.25 -17.11 -4.34
N PRO A 168 -7.92 -16.07 -3.81
CA PRO A 168 -7.39 -15.24 -2.73
C PRO A 168 -7.50 -15.93 -1.37
N ASP A 169 -6.95 -17.14 -1.27
CA ASP A 169 -6.93 -17.97 -0.05
C ASP A 169 -5.64 -17.79 0.77
N THR A 170 -4.63 -17.15 0.19
CA THR A 170 -3.26 -17.05 0.72
C THR A 170 -2.72 -15.62 0.71
N TYR A 171 -3.52 -14.65 0.27
CA TYR A 171 -3.16 -13.24 0.19
C TYR A 171 -4.40 -12.34 0.25
N GLY A 172 -4.20 -11.03 0.42
CA GLY A 172 -5.29 -10.07 0.44
C GLY A 172 -6.05 -10.04 -0.89
N ARG A 173 -7.38 -10.16 -0.85
CA ARG A 173 -8.24 -10.22 -2.05
C ARG A 173 -8.12 -9.02 -3.01
N GLY A 174 -7.66 -7.87 -2.50
CA GLY A 174 -7.61 -6.62 -3.26
C GLY A 174 -8.99 -6.21 -3.77
N ARG A 175 -9.04 -5.56 -4.94
CA ARG A 175 -10.28 -5.17 -5.64
C ARG A 175 -11.25 -4.32 -4.81
N ILE A 176 -10.72 -3.56 -3.85
CA ILE A 176 -11.42 -2.52 -3.11
C ILE A 176 -10.79 -1.20 -3.51
N VAL A 177 -11.63 -0.26 -3.97
CA VAL A 177 -11.20 1.10 -4.28
C VAL A 177 -11.84 2.01 -3.24
N GLY A 178 -11.03 2.47 -2.28
CA GLY A 178 -11.44 3.53 -1.39
C GLY A 178 -11.53 4.86 -2.16
N ASP A 179 -12.50 5.70 -1.83
CA ASP A 179 -12.57 7.04 -2.41
C ASP A 179 -11.64 7.99 -1.64
N TYR A 180 -10.34 7.92 -1.94
CA TYR A 180 -9.30 8.65 -1.21
C TYR A 180 -9.43 10.18 -1.30
N ARG A 181 -10.13 10.68 -2.32
CA ARG A 181 -10.42 12.11 -2.53
C ARG A 181 -11.29 12.69 -1.42
N ARG A 182 -12.02 11.86 -0.66
CA ARG A 182 -12.86 12.32 0.46
C ARG A 182 -12.05 12.88 1.63
N VAL A 183 -10.74 12.60 1.68
CA VAL A 183 -9.85 13.06 2.75
C VAL A 183 -9.20 14.40 2.41
N ALA A 184 -9.02 14.70 1.13
CA ALA A 184 -8.43 15.96 0.64
C ALA A 184 -9.41 17.11 0.82
#